data_AF-A0A5J6MRC1-F1
#
_entry.id   AF-A0A5J6MRC1-F1
#
_cell.length_a   1.000
_cell.length_b   1.000
_cell.length_c   1.000
_cell.angle_alpha   90.00
_cell.angle_beta   90.00
_cell.angle_gamma   90.00
#
_symmetry.space_group_name_H-M   'P 1'
#
loop_
_entity.id
_entity.type
_entity.pdbx_description
1 polymer ?
#
loop_
_entity_poly.entity_id
_entity_poly.type
_entity_poly.pdbx_seq_one_letter_code
_entity_poly.pdbx_strand_id
1 'polypeptide(L)'
;MLQKVTLGYFERDEAGRMLSRSRAVIVEAPSGDEAAALALAEHGPELERLAGYDPGQVSARVAVLGVDTAAADVAHSSQDAGTPEASAPKPDAKKNKRPR
;
A
#
# COMPACT_ATOMS: atom_id res chain seq x y z
N MET A 1 3.45 -1.83 24.33
CA MET A 1 2.16 -2.35 23.83
C MET A 1 2.35 -2.76 22.38
N LEU A 2 1.71 -3.84 21.93
CA LEU A 2 1.80 -4.27 20.53
C LEU A 2 0.83 -3.47 19.68
N GLN A 3 1.34 -2.91 18.59
CA GLN A 3 0.60 -2.04 17.69
C GLN A 3 0.80 -2.53 16.25
N LYS A 4 -0.27 -2.52 15.46
CA LYS A 4 -0.22 -2.92 14.05
C LYS A 4 -0.08 -1.68 13.18
N VAL A 5 1.07 -1.55 12.54
CA VAL A 5 1.35 -0.45 11.60
C VAL A 5 1.19 -0.97 10.18
N THR A 6 0.41 -0.24 9.36
CA THR A 6 0.26 -0.54 7.93
C THR A 6 1.14 0.42 7.13
N LEU A 7 2.12 -0.12 6.41
CA LEU A 7 3.02 0.62 5.53
C LEU A 7 2.54 0.48 4.08
N GLY A 8 2.37 1.60 3.39
CA GLY A 8 2.15 1.68 1.96
C GLY A 8 3.46 1.93 1.23
N TYR A 9 3.68 1.22 0.13
CA TYR A 9 4.87 1.37 -0.71
C TYR A 9 4.53 1.04 -2.16
N PHE A 10 5.46 1.36 -3.06
CA PHE A 10 5.38 0.91 -4.44
C PHE A 10 6.40 -0.19 -4.68
N GLU A 11 6.09 -1.11 -5.58
CA GLU A 11 6.99 -2.16 -6.02
C GLU A 11 7.05 -2.13 -7.55
N ARG A 12 8.24 -2.29 -8.11
CA ARG A 12 8.41 -2.37 -9.56
C ARG A 12 8.36 -3.84 -9.99
N ASP A 13 7.42 -4.19 -10.87
CA ASP A 13 7.34 -5.54 -11.41
C ASP A 13 8.42 -5.82 -12.47
N GLU A 14 8.50 -7.07 -12.94
CA GLU A 14 9.46 -7.49 -13.97
C GLU A 14 9.31 -6.72 -15.30
N ALA A 15 8.12 -6.18 -15.58
CA ALA A 15 7.84 -5.35 -16.75
C ALA A 15 8.18 -3.86 -16.52
N GLY A 16 8.69 -3.49 -15.34
CA GLY A 16 9.06 -2.12 -15.00
C GLY A 16 7.89 -1.24 -14.54
N ARG A 17 6.70 -1.81 -14.31
CA ARG A 17 5.50 -1.08 -13.88
C ARG A 17 5.51 -0.89 -12.37
N MET A 18 5.07 0.29 -11.93
CA MET A 18 4.90 0.60 -10.51
C MET A 18 3.55 0.07 -10.02
N LEU A 19 3.57 -0.76 -8.99
CA LEU A 19 2.39 -1.32 -8.33
C LEU A 19 2.31 -0.81 -6.91
N SER A 20 1.16 -0.28 -6.48
CA SER A 20 0.94 0.08 -5.07
C SER A 20 0.70 -1.18 -4.24
N ARG A 21 1.44 -1.31 -3.14
CA ARG A 21 1.40 -2.43 -2.20
C ARG A 21 1.26 -1.90 -0.77
N SER A 22 0.84 -2.79 0.12
CA SER A 22 0.80 -2.50 1.55
C SER A 22 1.28 -3.70 2.35
N ARG A 23 2.01 -3.44 3.44
CA ARG A 23 2.49 -4.44 4.38
C ARG A 23 2.08 -4.04 5.80
N ALA A 24 1.46 -4.96 6.53
CA ALA A 24 1.21 -4.78 7.94
C ALA A 24 2.36 -5.36 8.76
N VAL A 25 2.83 -4.62 9.76
CA VAL A 25 3.88 -5.03 10.69
C VAL A 25 3.41 -4.81 12.12
N ILE A 26 3.81 -5.70 13.02
CA ILE A 26 3.51 -5.58 14.45
C ILE A 26 4.75 -5.01 15.13
N VAL A 27 4.60 -3.87 15.79
CA VAL A 27 5.68 -3.17 16.48
C VAL A 27 5.33 -3.04 17.95
N GLU A 28 6.27 -3.36 18.82
CA GLU A 28 6.17 -3.03 20.24
C GLU A 28 6.66 -1.61 20.48
N ALA A 29 5.74 -0.72 20.87
CA ALA A 29 6.06 0.68 21.17
C ALA A 29 5.10 1.22 22.24
N PRO A 30 5.45 2.30 22.96
CA PRO A 30 4.59 2.92 23.96
C PRO A 30 3.55 3.89 23.36
N SER A 31 3.64 4.25 22.08
CA SER A 31 2.67 5.11 21.37
C SER A 31 2.54 4.77 19.88
N GLY A 32 1.46 5.25 19.24
CA GLY A 32 1.22 5.07 17.80
C GLY A 32 2.27 5.73 16.92
N ASP A 33 2.69 6.93 17.29
CA ASP A 33 3.71 7.68 16.56
C ASP A 33 5.08 6.98 16.66
N GLU A 34 5.42 6.45 17.84
CA GLU A 34 6.65 5.67 18.00
C GLU A 34 6.59 4.35 17.23
N ALA A 35 5.43 3.66 17.20
CA ALA A 35 5.25 2.47 16.39
C ALA A 35 5.44 2.77 14.90
N ALA A 36 4.87 3.87 14.41
CA ALA A 36 5.01 4.33 13.03
C ALA A 36 6.47 4.65 12.68
N ALA A 37 7.18 5.36 13.55
CA ALA A 37 8.58 5.71 13.36
C ALA A 37 9.49 4.47 13.33
N LEU A 38 9.30 3.54 14.27
CA LEU A 38 10.05 2.28 14.33
C LEU A 38 9.78 1.40 13.10
N ALA A 39 8.52 1.26 12.69
CA ALA A 39 8.14 0.52 11.50
C ALA A 39 8.81 1.08 10.22
N LEU A 40 8.82 2.40 10.06
CA LEU A 40 9.49 3.06 8.95
C LEU A 40 11.01 2.89 8.99
N ALA A 41 11.62 3.01 10.16
CA ALA A 41 13.07 2.86 10.31
C ALA A 41 13.54 1.43 9.98
N GLU A 42 12.79 0.42 10.42
CA GLU A 42 13.15 -0.98 10.24
C GLU A 42 12.85 -1.49 8.82
N HIS A 43 11.66 -1.18 8.29
CA HIS A 43 11.20 -1.74 7.01
C HIS A 43 11.29 -0.77 5.82
N GLY A 44 11.34 0.54 6.07
CA GLY A 44 11.39 1.56 5.02
C GLY A 44 12.51 1.32 3.99
N PRO A 45 13.77 1.11 4.41
CA PRO A 45 14.88 0.89 3.47
C PRO A 45 14.76 -0.38 2.62
N GLU A 46 14.07 -1.41 3.11
CA GLU A 46 13.76 -2.62 2.33
C GLU A 46 12.68 -2.31 1.29
N LEU A 47 11.60 -1.67 1.71
CA LEU A 47 10.46 -1.35 0.84
C LEU A 47 10.81 -0.31 -0.23
N GLU A 48 11.70 0.64 0.07
CA GLU A 48 12.25 1.58 -0.92
C GLU A 48 13.10 0.86 -1.99
N ARG A 49 13.85 -0.18 -1.61
CA ARG A 49 14.60 -1.00 -2.57
C ARG A 49 13.68 -1.76 -3.52
N LEU A 50 12.56 -2.31 -3.03
CA LEU A 50 11.55 -2.97 -3.86
C LEU A 50 10.87 -2.01 -4.85
N ALA A 51 10.75 -0.73 -4.47
CA ALA A 51 10.25 0.31 -5.36
C ALA A 51 11.23 0.67 -6.49
N GLY A 52 12.48 0.21 -6.41
CA GLY A 52 13.57 0.73 -7.22
C GLY A 52 13.80 2.22 -6.96
N TYR A 53 13.63 2.66 -5.71
CA TYR A 53 13.79 4.05 -5.32
C TYR A 53 15.20 4.55 -5.66
N ASP A 54 15.24 5.56 -6.52
CA ASP A 54 16.41 6.40 -6.77
C ASP A 54 16.26 7.66 -5.90
N PRO A 55 17.23 8.01 -5.04
CA PRO A 55 17.22 9.24 -4.25
C PRO A 55 16.97 10.53 -5.06
N GLY A 56 17.18 10.50 -6.39
CA GLY A 56 16.85 11.58 -7.32
C GLY A 56 15.39 11.64 -7.80
N GLN A 57 14.57 10.63 -7.54
CA GLN A 57 13.16 10.57 -7.95
C GLN A 57 12.21 10.57 -6.74
N VAL A 58 11.35 11.58 -6.64
CA VAL A 58 10.43 11.81 -5.51
C VAL A 58 9.30 10.75 -5.43
N SER A 59 9.15 9.89 -6.43
CA SER A 59 7.94 9.09 -6.66
C SER A 59 7.84 7.75 -5.91
N ALA A 60 8.87 7.32 -5.16
CA ALA A 60 8.90 6.00 -4.53
C ALA A 60 9.18 6.06 -3.02
N ARG A 61 8.36 6.82 -2.29
CA ARG A 61 8.44 6.91 -0.82
C ARG A 61 7.52 5.91 -0.14
N VAL A 62 7.99 5.35 0.97
CA VAL A 62 7.20 4.54 1.90
C VAL A 62 6.42 5.47 2.83
N ALA A 63 5.17 5.13 3.12
CA ALA A 63 4.31 5.91 3.99
C ALA A 63 3.57 5.02 4.99
N VAL A 64 3.26 5.57 6.17
CA VAL A 64 2.36 4.91 7.11
C VAL A 64 0.92 5.24 6.70
N LEU A 65 0.12 4.20 6.44
CA LEU A 65 -1.29 4.33 6.06
C LEU A 65 -2.23 4.30 7.28
N GLY A 66 -1.77 3.68 8.38
CA GLY A 66 -2.54 3.62 9.62
C GLY A 66 -1.80 2.86 10.73
N VAL A 67 -2.17 3.17 11.97
CA VAL A 67 -1.69 2.49 13.18
C VAL A 67 -2.90 2.05 13.99
N ASP A 68 -2.99 0.75 14.26
CA ASP A 68 -4.00 0.17 15.13
C ASP A 68 -3.37 -0.12 16.50
N THR A 69 -3.92 0.53 17.53
CA THR A 69 -3.43 0.53 18.92
C THR A 69 -4.27 -0.36 19.83
N ALA A 70 -5.42 -0.85 19.37
CA ALA A 70 -6.30 -1.71 20.12
C ALA A 70 -5.79 -3.16 20.03
N ALA A 71 -4.80 -3.49 20.86
CA ALA A 71 -4.30 -4.84 21.16
C ALA A 71 -4.26 -5.78 19.94
N ALA A 72 -3.08 -5.94 19.35
CA ALA A 72 -2.80 -7.02 18.40
C ALA A 72 -2.81 -8.40 19.09
N ASP A 73 -3.96 -8.84 19.63
CA ASP A 73 -4.36 -10.23 19.60
C ASP A 73 -4.94 -10.46 18.21
N VAL A 74 -4.19 -11.05 17.28
CA VAL A 74 -4.72 -11.88 16.17
C VAL A 74 -3.60 -12.36 15.26
N ALA A 75 -3.71 -13.66 14.97
CA ALA A 75 -2.91 -14.52 14.13
C ALA A 75 -2.52 -13.94 12.76
N HIS A 76 -1.37 -14.40 12.28
CA HIS A 76 -0.95 -14.33 10.88
C HIS A 76 -2.10 -14.71 9.95
N SER A 77 -2.60 -13.73 9.18
CA SER A 77 -3.27 -14.00 7.91
C SER A 77 -2.43 -13.37 6.82
N SER A 78 -1.63 -14.23 6.18
CA SER A 78 -1.11 -14.00 4.84
C SER A 78 -2.29 -13.89 3.89
N GLN A 79 -2.52 -12.69 3.34
CA GLN A 79 -3.25 -12.45 2.10
C GLN A 79 -2.50 -11.28 1.46
N ASP A 80 -1.48 -11.49 0.63
CA ASP A 80 -1.50 -12.07 -0.71
C ASP A 80 -2.79 -11.82 -1.53
N ALA A 81 -2.54 -11.29 -2.73
CA ALA A 81 -3.42 -11.12 -3.89
C ALA A 81 -4.74 -10.35 -3.73
N GLY A 82 -4.76 -9.15 -4.33
CA GLY A 82 -5.98 -8.38 -4.57
C GLY A 82 -5.76 -7.25 -5.57
N THR A 83 -5.36 -7.60 -6.79
CA THR A 83 -5.39 -6.73 -7.98
C THR A 83 -6.78 -6.07 -8.08
N PRO A 84 -6.92 -4.74 -8.21
CA PRO A 84 -8.11 -4.21 -8.83
C PRO A 84 -7.98 -4.48 -10.33
N GLU A 85 -8.50 -5.64 -10.73
CA GLU A 85 -8.91 -5.92 -12.11
C GLU A 85 -9.84 -4.78 -12.53
N ALA A 86 -9.36 -3.90 -13.42
CA ALA A 86 -10.22 -2.92 -14.08
C ALA A 86 -11.10 -3.68 -15.09
N SER A 87 -12.17 -4.28 -14.60
CA SER A 87 -13.21 -4.86 -15.44
C SER A 87 -13.86 -3.76 -16.27
N ALA A 88 -13.51 -3.69 -17.56
CA ALA A 88 -14.41 -3.15 -18.58
C ALA A 88 -15.53 -4.17 -18.85
N PRO A 89 -16.59 -3.87 -19.62
CA PRO A 89 -17.23 -2.59 -19.96
C PRO A 89 -18.73 -2.58 -19.53
N LYS A 90 -19.45 -1.46 -19.65
CA LYS A 90 -20.93 -1.53 -19.78
C LYS A 90 -21.48 -0.71 -20.94
N PRO A 91 -22.44 -1.28 -21.70
CA PRO A 91 -23.06 -0.71 -22.89
C PRO A 91 -24.36 0.05 -22.57
N ASP A 92 -25.05 0.43 -23.66
CA ASP A 92 -26.42 0.96 -23.79
C ASP A 92 -26.59 2.48 -23.61
N ALA A 93 -27.44 3.20 -24.35
CA ALA A 93 -28.15 3.03 -25.63
C ALA A 93 -29.04 4.28 -25.77
N LYS A 94 -29.30 4.72 -27.03
CA LYS A 94 -30.36 5.66 -27.47
C LYS A 94 -30.22 7.11 -26.97
N LYS A 95 -30.54 8.18 -27.71
CA LYS A 95 -31.42 8.47 -28.86
C LYS A 95 -31.03 9.91 -29.26
N ASN A 96 -30.88 10.33 -30.51
CA ASN A 96 -32.00 10.67 -31.40
C ASN A 96 -31.43 11.12 -32.76
N LYS A 97 -31.91 10.50 -33.84
CA LYS A 97 -31.99 11.12 -35.17
C LYS A 97 -32.96 12.31 -35.09
N ARG A 98 -32.64 13.44 -35.71
CA ARG A 98 -33.22 13.83 -37.03
C ARG A 98 -32.67 15.17 -37.54
N PRO A 99 -32.73 15.37 -38.88
CA PRO A 99 -32.07 16.45 -39.60
C PRO A 99 -32.98 17.68 -39.80
N ARG A 100 -32.36 18.80 -40.18
CA ARG A 100 -32.93 19.82 -41.06
C ARG A 100 -31.92 20.15 -42.14
#